data_AF-A0AAP0G0I0-F1
#
_entry.id   AF-A0AAP0G0I0-F1
#
_cell.length_a   1.000
_cell.length_b   1.000
_cell.length_c   1.000
_cell.angle_alpha   90.00
_cell.angle_beta   90.00
_cell.angle_gamma   90.00
#
_symmetry.space_group_name_H-M   'P 1'
#
loop_
_entity.id
_entity.type
_entity.pdbx_description
1 polymer ?
#
loop_
_entity_poly.entity_id
_entity_poly.type
_entity_poly.pdbx_seq_one_letter_code
_entity_poly.pdbx_strand_id
1 'polypeptide(L)'
;MSTSYSMWPIVLIPYNMPLYKGMKDEFLMMSLLIPGPRAPGKDIDVYLRPLIEELKELWNGVETYDTYTKETFKMHAALMWTINDFPALSNLFGSIENWCQLCDLFESETFKVNVTT
;
A
#
# COMPACT_ATOMS: atom_id res chain seq x y z
N MET A 1 -4.69 34.50 -6.80
CA MET A 1 -4.64 33.19 -7.48
C MET A 1 -4.59 32.14 -6.39
N SER A 2 -5.55 31.20 -6.36
CA SER A 2 -5.49 30.07 -5.41
C SER A 2 -4.42 29.10 -5.89
N THR A 3 -3.43 28.81 -5.04
CA THR A 3 -2.35 27.83 -5.29
C THR A 3 -2.71 26.45 -4.73
N SER A 4 -3.98 26.21 -4.39
CA SER A 4 -4.44 24.94 -3.82
C SER A 4 -4.36 23.82 -4.86
N TYR A 5 -3.46 22.86 -4.66
CA TYR A 5 -3.35 21.63 -5.41
C TYR A 5 -3.67 20.45 -4.49
N SER A 6 -4.37 19.44 -5.01
CA SER A 6 -4.79 18.25 -4.28
C SER A 6 -4.22 17.02 -4.96
N MET A 7 -3.84 16.02 -4.18
CA MET A 7 -3.33 14.73 -4.63
C MET A 7 -3.87 13.62 -3.75
N TRP A 8 -3.88 12.41 -4.30
CA TRP A 8 -4.17 11.17 -3.61
C TRP A 8 -2.86 10.38 -3.49
N PRO A 9 -2.20 10.43 -2.31
CA PRO A 9 -0.96 9.69 -2.09
C PRO A 9 -1.25 8.23 -1.73
N ILE A 10 -0.41 7.32 -2.22
CA ILE A 10 -0.33 5.94 -1.74
C ILE A 10 1.01 5.75 -1.06
N VAL A 11 0.97 5.50 0.25
CA VAL A 11 2.15 5.40 1.11
C VAL A 11 2.30 3.97 1.60
N LEU A 12 3.49 3.43 1.47
CA LEU A 12 3.87 2.12 2.02
C LEU A 12 4.63 2.32 3.33
N ILE A 13 4.30 1.49 4.30
CA ILE A 13 4.91 1.52 5.64
C ILE A 13 5.55 0.14 5.90
N PRO A 14 6.86 0.08 6.20
CA PRO A 14 7.55 -1.17 6.45
C PRO A 14 7.14 -1.73 7.81
N TYR A 15 6.64 -2.97 7.82
CA TYR A 15 6.09 -3.63 9.01
C TYR A 15 7.11 -4.41 9.85
N ASN A 16 8.37 -4.45 9.41
CA ASN A 16 9.46 -5.11 10.12
C ASN A 16 9.98 -4.31 11.33
N MET A 17 9.57 -3.05 11.47
CA MET A 17 9.96 -2.15 12.55
C MET A 17 8.84 -1.96 13.57
N PRO A 18 9.15 -1.65 14.84
CA PRO A 18 8.15 -1.27 15.82
C PRO A 18 7.31 -0.09 15.32
N LEU A 19 5.99 -0.10 15.55
CA LEU A 19 5.05 0.89 15.01
C LEU A 19 5.43 2.35 15.33
N TYR A 20 5.96 2.61 16.53
CA TYR A 20 6.40 3.95 16.94
C TYR A 20 7.62 4.46 16.15
N LYS A 21 8.36 3.57 15.48
CA LYS A 21 9.43 3.92 14.52
C LYS A 21 8.88 3.97 13.10
N GLY A 22 8.12 2.95 12.70
CA GLY A 22 7.63 2.81 11.32
C GLY A 22 6.71 3.94 10.84
N MET A 23 6.00 4.61 11.76
CA MET A 23 5.14 5.76 11.40
C MET A 23 5.87 7.12 11.37
N LYS A 24 7.21 7.15 11.46
CA LYS A 24 7.96 8.39 11.24
C LYS A 24 8.10 8.66 9.74
N ASP A 25 8.14 9.93 9.38
CA ASP A 25 8.25 10.40 7.98
C ASP A 25 9.42 9.75 7.21
N GLU A 26 10.52 9.45 7.91
CA GLU A 26 11.73 8.79 7.38
C GLU A 26 11.48 7.37 6.83
N PHE A 27 10.43 6.70 7.29
CA PHE A 27 10.08 5.33 6.91
C PHE A 27 8.81 5.26 6.06
N LEU A 28 8.18 6.41 5.76
CA LEU A 28 7.05 6.48 4.85
C LEU A 28 7.56 6.47 3.41
N MET A 29 7.32 5.37 2.69
CA MET A 29 7.69 5.25 1.30
C MET A 29 6.54 5.72 0.42
N MET A 30 6.72 6.85 -0.27
CA MET A 30 5.75 7.37 -1.21
C MET A 30 5.80 6.57 -2.51
N SER A 31 4.84 5.67 -2.70
CA SER A 31 4.82 4.76 -3.86
C SER A 31 4.12 5.35 -5.08
N LEU A 32 2.98 6.01 -4.90
CA LEU A 32 2.22 6.63 -6.00
C LEU A 32 1.67 7.98 -5.57
N LEU A 33 1.64 8.91 -6.53
CA LEU A 33 0.99 10.21 -6.40
C LEU A 33 0.00 10.37 -7.54
N ILE A 34 -1.29 10.33 -7.21
CA ILE A 34 -2.36 10.49 -8.19
C ILE A 34 -2.85 11.95 -8.13
N PRO A 35 -2.81 12.71 -9.24
CA PRO A 35 -3.33 14.07 -9.28
C PRO A 35 -4.81 14.14 -8.86
N GLY A 36 -5.12 15.01 -7.91
CA GLY A 36 -6.49 15.34 -7.49
C GLY A 36 -7.05 16.52 -8.31
N PRO A 37 -8.19 17.13 -7.89
CA PRO A 37 -8.91 16.92 -6.62
C PRO A 37 -9.96 15.80 -6.68
N ARG A 38 -10.25 15.26 -7.87
CA ARG A 38 -11.26 14.22 -8.04
C ARG A 38 -10.67 12.86 -7.70
N ALA A 39 -11.49 12.01 -7.08
CA ALA A 39 -11.14 10.62 -6.86
C ALA A 39 -10.89 9.91 -8.20
N PRO A 40 -9.93 8.98 -8.27
CA PRO A 40 -9.67 8.19 -9.47
C PRO A 40 -10.85 7.29 -9.85
N GLY A 41 -11.75 6.98 -8.91
CA GLY A 41 -12.96 6.21 -9.19
C GLY A 41 -12.59 4.82 -9.73
N LYS A 42 -13.20 4.47 -10.87
CA LYS A 42 -12.96 3.19 -11.55
C LYS A 42 -11.55 3.04 -12.11
N ASP A 43 -10.83 4.14 -12.32
CA ASP A 43 -9.48 4.12 -12.92
C ASP A 43 -8.38 3.84 -11.89
N ILE A 44 -8.72 3.63 -10.61
CA ILE A 44 -7.75 3.36 -9.54
C ILE A 44 -6.87 2.14 -9.84
N ASP A 45 -7.43 1.13 -10.50
CA ASP A 45 -6.74 -0.10 -10.89
C ASP A 45 -5.61 0.17 -11.89
N VAL A 46 -5.79 1.14 -12.79
CA VAL A 46 -4.76 1.59 -13.74
C VAL A 46 -3.58 2.20 -13.00
N TYR A 47 -3.85 3.05 -12.00
CA TYR A 47 -2.80 3.68 -11.20
C TYR A 47 -2.06 2.68 -10.29
N LEU A 48 -2.76 1.66 -9.78
CA LEU A 48 -2.17 0.65 -8.89
C LEU A 48 -1.35 -0.41 -9.62
N ARG A 49 -1.57 -0.61 -10.92
CA ARG A 49 -0.88 -1.63 -11.72
C ARG A 49 0.65 -1.65 -11.53
N PRO A 50 1.40 -0.54 -11.67
CA PRO A 50 2.85 -0.55 -11.47
C PRO A 50 3.24 -1.02 -10.08
N LEU A 51 2.54 -0.55 -9.04
CA LEU A 51 2.80 -0.98 -7.65
C LEU A 51 2.53 -2.47 -7.47
N ILE A 52 1.47 -3.01 -8.07
CA ILE A 52 1.15 -4.44 -8.01
C ILE A 52 2.23 -5.27 -8.70
N GLU A 53 2.77 -4.80 -9.82
CA GLU A 53 3.86 -5.47 -10.55
C GLU A 53 5.14 -5.52 -9.70
N GLU A 54 5.55 -4.40 -9.11
CA GLU A 54 6.70 -4.34 -8.19
C GLU A 54 6.51 -5.24 -6.97
N LEU A 55 5.31 -5.27 -6.37
CA LEU A 55 5.01 -6.16 -5.24
C LEU A 55 5.08 -7.64 -5.64
N LYS A 56 4.71 -8.01 -6.87
CA LYS A 56 4.86 -9.39 -7.37
C LYS A 56 6.33 -9.76 -7.59
N GLU A 57 7.15 -8.84 -8.07
CA GLU A 57 8.60 -9.05 -8.18
C GLU A 57 9.21 -9.27 -6.80
N LEU A 58 8.86 -8.41 -5.83
CA LEU A 58 9.27 -8.55 -4.43
C LEU A 58 8.78 -9.84 -3.79
N TRP A 59 7.60 -10.34 -4.15
CA TRP A 59 7.10 -11.63 -3.67
C TRP A 59 7.97 -12.80 -4.18
N ASN A 60 8.34 -12.78 -5.46
CA ASN A 60 9.24 -13.77 -6.07
C ASN A 60 10.70 -13.64 -5.59
N GLY A 61 11.01 -12.46 -5.05
CA GLY A 61 12.26 -12.06 -4.44
C GLY A 61 13.24 -11.45 -5.43
N VAL A 62 13.85 -10.34 -5.03
CA VAL A 62 14.78 -9.52 -5.82
C VAL A 62 16.18 -9.62 -5.19
N GLU A 63 17.22 -9.70 -6.02
CA GLU A 63 18.59 -9.68 -5.54
C GLU A 63 18.94 -8.26 -5.04
N THR A 64 19.24 -8.14 -3.75
CA THR A 64 19.52 -6.88 -3.06
C THR A 64 20.87 -6.96 -2.39
N TYR A 65 21.67 -5.90 -2.54
CA TYR A 65 22.97 -5.78 -1.87
C TYR A 65 22.81 -5.07 -0.52
N ASP A 66 23.19 -5.75 0.56
CA ASP A 66 23.25 -5.14 1.89
C ASP A 66 24.62 -4.48 2.12
N THR A 67 24.62 -3.17 2.33
CA THR A 67 25.84 -2.39 2.54
C THR A 67 26.47 -2.61 3.91
N TYR A 68 25.69 -3.08 4.90
CA TYR A 68 26.17 -3.35 6.24
C TYR A 68 26.95 -4.67 6.30
N THR A 69 26.34 -5.76 5.82
CA THR A 69 27.00 -7.08 5.76
C THR A 69 27.94 -7.23 4.57
N LYS A 70 27.80 -6.38 3.54
CA LYS A 70 28.52 -6.45 2.25
C LYS A 70 28.22 -7.72 1.45
N GLU A 71 27.02 -8.25 1.60
CA GLU A 71 26.56 -9.47 0.94
C GLU A 71 25.32 -9.20 0.10
N THR A 72 25.17 -9.97 -0.97
CA THR A 72 23.93 -10.02 -1.77
C THR A 72 23.00 -11.06 -1.17
N PHE A 73 21.76 -10.67 -0.91
CA PHE A 73 20.71 -11.58 -0.46
C PHE A 73 19.48 -11.44 -1.34
N LYS A 74 18.63 -12.47 -1.32
CA LYS A 74 17.35 -12.43 -2.02
C LYS A 74 16.31 -11.79 -1.10
N MET A 75 15.94 -10.55 -1.37
CA MET A 75 14.96 -9.79 -0.60
C MET A 75 13.56 -10.15 -1.04
N HIS A 76 12.72 -10.56 -0.08
CA HIS A 76 11.30 -10.76 -0.29
C HIS A 76 10.49 -9.72 0.48
N ALA A 77 9.39 -9.25 -0.11
CA ALA A 77 8.41 -8.42 0.60
C ALA A 77 6.99 -8.82 0.21
N ALA A 78 6.05 -8.59 1.13
CA ALA A 78 4.63 -8.86 0.94
C ALA A 78 3.81 -7.72 1.51
N LEU A 79 2.70 -7.39 0.85
CA LEU A 79 1.70 -6.46 1.37
C LEU A 79 0.82 -7.20 2.37
N MET A 80 0.72 -6.69 3.60
CA MET A 80 -0.04 -7.35 4.66
C MET A 80 -1.50 -6.88 4.72
N TRP A 81 -1.71 -5.57 4.73
CA TRP A 81 -3.04 -4.94 4.63
C TRP A 81 -2.94 -3.51 4.11
N THR A 82 -4.07 -2.98 3.65
CA THR A 82 -4.23 -1.58 3.24
C THR A 82 -5.04 -0.82 4.29
N ILE A 83 -4.61 0.41 4.61
CA ILE A 83 -5.39 1.33 5.43
C ILE A 83 -5.96 2.38 4.49
N ASN A 84 -7.28 2.42 4.37
CA ASN A 84 -7.99 3.29 3.44
C ASN A 84 -9.02 4.12 4.21
N ASP A 85 -9.20 5.38 3.80
CA ASP A 85 -10.39 6.14 4.19
C ASP A 85 -11.62 5.65 3.39
N PHE A 86 -12.81 6.11 3.76
CA PHE A 86 -14.05 5.67 3.09
C PHE A 86 -14.05 5.95 1.57
N PRO A 87 -13.62 7.13 1.10
CA PRO A 87 -13.52 7.40 -0.33
C PRO A 87 -12.55 6.46 -1.07
N ALA A 88 -11.36 6.18 -0.53
CA ALA A 88 -10.42 5.24 -1.13
C ALA A 88 -10.99 3.81 -1.16
N LEU A 89 -11.64 3.38 -0.08
CA LEU A 89 -12.27 2.06 -0.01
C LEU A 89 -13.36 1.88 -1.10
N SER A 90 -14.21 2.89 -1.29
CA SER A 90 -15.24 2.87 -2.34
C SER A 90 -14.64 2.77 -3.75
N ASN A 91 -13.49 3.40 -4.00
CA ASN A 91 -12.81 3.27 -5.28
C ASN A 91 -12.22 1.85 -5.48
N LEU A 92 -11.63 1.27 -4.43
CA LEU A 92 -10.97 -0.03 -4.49
C LEU A 92 -11.96 -1.20 -4.65
N PHE A 93 -13.06 -1.17 -3.91
CA PHE A 93 -14.00 -2.30 -3.81
C PHE A 93 -15.33 -2.05 -4.54
N GLY A 94 -15.50 -0.88 -5.15
CA GLY A 94 -16.75 -0.45 -5.77
C GLY A 94 -17.71 0.22 -4.78
N SER A 95 -18.76 0.85 -5.32
CA SER A 95 -19.73 1.61 -4.53
C SER A 95 -20.47 0.69 -3.56
N ILE A 96 -20.11 0.75 -2.28
CA ILE A 96 -20.83 0.06 -1.22
C ILE A 96 -22.10 0.87 -0.96
N GLU A 97 -23.18 0.54 -1.68
CA GLU A 97 -24.47 1.23 -1.54
C GLU A 97 -25.09 1.02 -0.14
N ASN A 98 -24.64 0.00 0.61
CA ASN A 98 -25.14 -0.33 1.94
C ASN A 98 -24.01 -0.36 2.99
N TRP A 99 -23.97 0.68 3.81
CA TRP A 99 -23.06 0.90 4.94
C TRP A 99 -22.97 -0.26 5.96
N CYS A 100 -24.00 -1.12 6.02
CA CYS A 100 -24.06 -2.27 6.94
C CYS A 100 -23.22 -3.48 6.47
N GLN A 101 -22.96 -3.62 5.17
CA GLN A 101 -22.18 -4.75 4.61
C GLN A 101 -20.66 -4.56 4.75
N LEU A 102 -20.24 -3.34 5.09
CA LEU A 102 -18.84 -2.96 5.24
C LEU A 102 -18.23 -3.55 6.53
N CYS A 103 -19.06 -3.80 7.55
CA CYS A 103 -18.65 -4.49 8.78
C CYS A 103 -18.19 -5.94 8.54
N ASP A 104 -18.82 -6.65 7.60
CA ASP A 104 -18.47 -8.05 7.30
C ASP A 104 -17.15 -8.18 6.50
N LEU A 105 -16.75 -7.13 5.76
CA LEU A 105 -15.47 -7.07 5.04
C LEU A 105 -14.28 -6.84 5.98
N PHE A 106 -14.45 -6.01 7.02
CA PHE A 106 -13.40 -5.78 8.02
C PHE A 106 -13.08 -7.02 8.87
N GLU A 107 -14.01 -7.97 9.01
CA GLU A 107 -13.76 -9.24 9.72
C GLU A 107 -13.19 -10.36 8.84
N SER A 108 -13.36 -10.30 7.52
CA SER A 108 -13.10 -11.45 6.64
C SER A 108 -11.75 -11.46 5.90
N GLU A 109 -11.06 -10.33 5.76
CA GLU A 109 -9.77 -10.27 5.06
C GLU A 109 -8.56 -10.18 6.00
N THR A 110 -8.40 -11.18 6.88
CA THR A 110 -7.07 -11.53 7.40
C THR A 110 -6.40 -12.52 6.43
N PHE A 111 -5.61 -12.02 5.49
CA PHE A 111 -4.64 -12.87 4.78
C PHE A 111 -3.57 -13.29 5.80
N LYS A 112 -3.73 -14.49 6.37
CA LYS A 112 -2.69 -15.13 7.18
C LYS A 112 -1.52 -15.49 6.27
N VAL A 113 -0.51 -14.63 6.24
CA VAL A 113 0.79 -14.96 5.66
C VAL A 113 1.68 -15.45 6.79
N ASN A 114 2.01 -16.75 6.75
CA ASN A 114 3.05 -17.31 7.60
C ASN A 114 4.40 -16.78 7.13
N VAL A 115 5.00 -15.87 7.90
CA VAL A 115 6.41 -15.51 7.72
C VAL A 115 7.24 -16.64 8.31
N THR A 116 7.93 -17.38 7.45
CA THR A 116 9.03 -18.25 7.88
C THR A 116 10.31 -17.48 7.66
N THR A 117 11.03 -17.20 8.76
CA THR A 117 12.43 -16.76 8.75
C THR A 117 13.33 -17.84 8.18
#